data_AF-A0A960HK81-F1
#
_entry.id   AF-A0A960HK81-F1
#
_cell.length_a   1.000
_cell.length_b   1.000
_cell.length_c   1.000
_cell.angle_alpha   90.00
_cell.angle_beta   90.00
_cell.angle_gamma   90.00
#
_symmetry.space_group_name_H-M   'P 1'
#
loop_
_entity.id
_entity.type
_entity.pdbx_description
1 polymer ?
#
loop_
_entity_poly.entity_id
_entity_poly.type
_entity_poly.pdbx_seq_one_letter_code
_entity_poly.pdbx_strand_id
1 'polypeptide(L)'
;MPVRPELDGPAQLRWSLADEPGPQGQLFDRVRREVGRGEFRGMEFLEVEAKRLLNEVKGPPGSLPFRWTVNPYRGCSHACSYCFARPTHTYLGLGPGQDFDQQIVVKANAVERLKVELHPSRWR
;
A
#
# COMPACT_ATOMS: atom_id res chain seq x y z
N MET A 1 -15.43 23.34 -4.46
CA MET A 1 -15.33 21.90 -4.13
C MET A 1 -14.47 21.27 -5.21
N PRO A 2 -13.26 20.77 -4.92
CA PRO A 2 -12.48 20.12 -5.97
C PRO A 2 -13.25 18.89 -6.42
N VAL A 3 -13.53 18.84 -7.72
CA VAL A 3 -14.19 17.74 -8.42
C VAL A 3 -13.35 16.49 -8.19
N ARG A 4 -13.94 15.45 -7.60
CA ARG A 4 -13.30 14.13 -7.50
C ARG A 4 -13.01 13.68 -8.93
N PRO A 5 -11.77 13.35 -9.32
CA PRO A 5 -11.55 12.75 -10.62
C PRO A 5 -12.39 11.49 -10.69
N GLU A 6 -13.21 11.35 -11.73
CA GLU A 6 -13.90 10.09 -12.03
C GLU A 6 -12.81 9.02 -12.25
N LEU A 7 -12.65 8.15 -11.26
CA LEU A 7 -11.76 7.00 -11.29
C LEU A 7 -12.44 5.78 -11.94
N ASP A 8 -13.23 6.01 -13.00
CA ASP A 8 -13.81 4.95 -13.82
C ASP A 8 -12.80 4.56 -14.91
N GLY A 9 -11.80 3.82 -14.45
CA GLY A 9 -10.73 3.20 -15.23
C GLY A 9 -9.95 2.23 -14.33
N PRO A 10 -9.10 1.34 -14.87
CA PRO A 10 -8.24 0.52 -14.02
C PRO A 10 -7.46 1.45 -13.10
N ALA A 11 -7.57 1.27 -11.78
CA ALA A 11 -6.92 2.15 -10.81
C ALA A 11 -5.41 2.15 -11.10
N GLN A 12 -4.93 3.20 -11.78
CA GLN A 12 -3.53 3.31 -12.16
C GLN A 12 -2.76 3.80 -10.94
N LEU A 13 -2.33 2.87 -10.09
CA LEU A 13 -1.40 3.17 -9.00
C LEU A 13 -0.05 3.47 -9.63
N ARG A 14 0.29 4.76 -9.71
CA ARG A 14 1.52 5.27 -10.29
C ARG A 14 2.54 5.53 -9.20
N TRP A 15 3.79 5.14 -9.43
CA TRP A 15 4.88 5.40 -8.50
C TRP A 15 5.59 6.71 -8.81
N SER A 16 6.02 7.43 -7.78
CA SER A 16 6.97 8.53 -7.89
C SER A 16 8.11 8.29 -6.90
N LEU A 17 9.31 7.99 -7.41
CA LEU A 17 10.54 8.12 -6.64
C LEU A 17 10.81 9.63 -6.44
N ALA A 18 11.31 10.02 -5.26
CA ALA A 18 11.55 11.42 -4.93
C ALA A 18 12.53 12.14 -5.89
N ASP A 19 13.38 11.38 -6.60
CA ASP A 19 14.57 11.92 -7.28
C ASP A 19 14.64 11.67 -8.80
N GLU A 20 13.59 11.13 -9.44
CA GLU A 20 13.65 10.74 -10.88
C GLU A 20 12.58 11.44 -11.74
N PRO A 21 12.94 12.38 -12.64
CA PRO A 21 11.99 13.07 -13.51
C PRO A 21 11.74 12.26 -14.79
N GLY A 22 10.68 11.44 -14.81
CA GLY A 22 10.22 10.76 -16.01
C GLY A 22 8.85 10.09 -15.84
N PRO A 23 8.08 9.86 -16.91
CA PRO A 23 6.82 9.11 -16.81
C PRO A 23 7.13 7.65 -16.52
N GLN A 24 6.87 7.22 -15.28
CA GLN A 24 7.10 5.86 -14.80
C GLN A 24 5.87 4.97 -15.06
N GLY A 25 6.13 3.69 -15.35
CA GLY A 25 5.09 2.68 -15.64
C GLY A 25 4.16 2.39 -14.46
N GLN A 26 3.15 1.56 -14.71
CA GLN A 26 2.21 1.14 -13.66
C GLN A 26 2.93 0.30 -12.60
N LEU A 27 2.69 0.57 -11.31
CA LEU A 27 3.37 -0.12 -10.20
C LEU A 27 2.94 -1.58 -10.09
N PHE A 28 1.69 -1.87 -10.45
CA PHE A 28 1.10 -3.19 -10.40
C PHE A 28 0.58 -3.55 -11.78
N ASP A 29 0.90 -4.77 -12.22
CA ASP A 29 0.46 -5.29 -13.51
C ASP A 29 -1.07 -5.47 -13.56
N ARG A 30 -1.69 -5.66 -12.39
CA ARG A 30 -3.14 -5.79 -12.22
C ARG A 30 -3.59 -5.15 -10.92
N VAL A 31 -4.59 -4.27 -11.02
CA VAL A 31 -5.30 -3.70 -9.87
C VAL A 31 -6.78 -4.01 -10.02
N ARG A 32 -7.37 -4.70 -9.03
CA ARG A 32 -8.81 -4.94 -8.97
C ARG A 32 -9.40 -4.02 -7.92
N ARG A 33 -10.42 -3.25 -8.32
CA ARG A 33 -11.13 -2.33 -7.43
C ARG A 33 -12.41 -2.99 -6.93
N GLU A 34 -12.61 -2.96 -5.62
CA GLU A 34 -13.82 -3.39 -4.96
C GLU A 34 -14.38 -2.26 -4.09
N VAL A 35 -15.65 -1.92 -4.27
CA VAL A 35 -16.34 -0.90 -3.46
C VAL A 35 -16.88 -1.55 -2.19
N GLY A 36 -16.53 -0.97 -1.04
CA GLY A 36 -16.96 -1.46 0.26
C GLY A 36 -18.47 -1.42 0.45
N ARG A 37 -19.00 -2.46 1.12
CA ARG A 37 -20.43 -2.65 1.39
C ARG A 37 -20.68 -2.71 2.90
N GLY A 38 -21.94 -2.53 3.31
CA GLY A 38 -22.32 -2.58 4.73
C GLY A 38 -21.54 -1.58 5.56
N GLU A 39 -20.83 -2.06 6.57
CA GLU A 39 -19.99 -1.27 7.48
C GLU A 39 -18.82 -0.55 6.78
N PHE A 40 -18.42 -1.01 5.58
CA PHE A 40 -17.34 -0.42 4.78
C PHE A 40 -17.86 0.51 3.67
N ARG A 41 -19.12 0.94 3.71
CA ARG A 41 -19.68 1.82 2.69
C ARG A 41 -18.88 3.13 2.60
N GLY A 42 -18.53 3.53 1.38
CA GLY A 42 -17.73 4.73 1.13
C GLY A 42 -16.22 4.49 1.16
N MET A 43 -15.78 3.25 1.40
CA MET A 43 -14.41 2.81 1.19
C MET A 43 -14.25 2.07 -0.14
N GLU A 44 -13.00 2.01 -0.60
CA GLU A 44 -12.57 1.27 -1.77
C GLU A 44 -11.38 0.40 -1.41
N PHE A 45 -11.39 -0.84 -1.89
CA PHE A 45 -10.31 -1.79 -1.74
C PHE A 45 -9.65 -1.98 -3.10
N LEU A 46 -8.36 -1.65 -3.17
CA LEU A 46 -7.53 -1.78 -4.36
C LEU A 46 -6.66 -3.01 -4.17
N GLU A 47 -7.12 -4.15 -4.70
CA GLU A 47 -6.40 -5.41 -4.64
C GLU A 47 -5.23 -5.39 -5.62
N VAL A 48 -4.04 -5.70 -5.12
CA VAL A 48 -2.79 -5.73 -5.88
C VAL A 48 -2.02 -7.01 -5.59
N GLU A 49 -1.19 -7.41 -6.56
CA GLU A 49 -0.21 -8.47 -6.35
C GLU A 49 1.13 -7.87 -5.93
N ALA A 50 1.55 -8.17 -4.70
CA ALA A 50 2.81 -7.67 -4.17
C ALA A 50 3.99 -8.59 -4.54
N LYS A 51 5.13 -7.97 -4.83
CA LYS A 51 6.41 -8.68 -5.03
C LYS A 51 7.08 -9.04 -3.69
N ARG A 52 6.83 -8.25 -2.64
CA ARG A 52 7.38 -8.42 -1.28
C ARG A 52 6.37 -8.03 -0.19
N LEU A 53 6.37 -8.79 0.91
CA LEU A 53 5.54 -8.53 2.09
C LEU A 53 6.38 -8.16 3.32
N LEU A 54 7.56 -8.78 3.48
CA LEU A 54 8.49 -8.51 4.56
C LEU A 54 9.44 -7.36 4.24
N ASN A 55 9.64 -6.49 5.22
CA ASN A 55 10.60 -5.39 5.15
C ASN A 55 11.57 -5.49 6.32
N GLU A 56 12.88 -5.42 6.03
CA GLU A 56 13.89 -5.28 7.06
C GLU A 56 13.85 -3.86 7.61
N VAL A 57 13.85 -3.74 8.94
CA VAL A 57 13.95 -2.46 9.63
C VAL A 57 15.38 -1.96 9.48
N LYS A 58 15.55 -0.85 8.76
CA LYS A 58 16.84 -0.18 8.61
C LYS A 58 16.95 0.90 9.69
N GLY A 59 17.92 0.77 10.59
CA GLY A 59 18.18 1.72 11.66
C GLY A 59 19.35 1.26 12.54
N PRO A 60 19.82 2.10 13.48
CA PRO A 60 20.84 1.70 14.44
C PRO A 60 20.42 0.43 15.19
N PRO A 61 21.36 -0.47 15.51
CA PRO A 61 21.09 -1.63 16.36
C PRO A 61 20.37 -1.21 17.65
N GLY A 62 19.26 -1.88 17.97
CA GLY A 62 18.46 -1.59 19.18
C GLY A 62 17.41 -0.49 19.03
N SER A 63 17.26 0.14 17.86
CA SER A 63 16.22 1.16 17.63
C SER A 63 14.79 0.62 17.76
N LEU A 64 14.57 -0.64 17.38
CA LEU A 64 13.32 -1.36 17.58
C LEU A 64 13.63 -2.78 18.08
N PRO A 65 12.76 -3.41 18.89
CA PRO A 65 12.99 -4.75 19.43
C PRO A 65 12.77 -5.86 18.39
N PHE A 66 12.68 -5.52 17.11
CA PHE A 66 12.45 -6.45 16.00
C PHE A 66 13.23 -6.01 14.76
N ARG A 67 13.62 -6.99 13.94
CA ARG A 67 14.39 -6.78 12.71
C ARG A 67 13.52 -6.71 11.44
N TRP A 68 12.30 -7.23 11.49
CA TRP A 68 11.43 -7.36 10.33
C TRP A 68 10.02 -6.86 10.63
N THR A 69 9.39 -6.30 9.61
CA THR A 69 7.98 -5.90 9.62
C THR A 69 7.26 -6.53 8.45
N VAL A 70 5.94 -6.67 8.58
CA VAL A 70 5.05 -7.11 7.50
C VAL A 70 4.10 -5.98 7.14
N ASN A 71 3.89 -5.75 5.85
CA ASN A 71 2.91 -4.79 5.36
C ASN A 71 1.90 -5.53 4.47
N PRO A 72 0.72 -5.92 4.98
CA PRO A 72 -0.33 -6.57 4.20
C PRO A 72 -1.23 -5.59 3.42
N TYR A 73 -1.32 -4.33 3.85
CA TYR A 73 -2.12 -3.30 3.20
C TYR A 73 -1.55 -1.89 3.44
N ARG A 74 -1.98 -0.91 2.61
CA ARG A 74 -1.69 0.52 2.77
C ARG A 74 -2.99 1.33 2.74
N GLY A 75 -3.10 2.33 3.62
CA GLY A 75 -4.35 3.06 3.90
C GLY A 75 -5.01 2.54 5.19
N CYS A 76 -5.80 3.34 5.90
CA CYS A 76 -6.47 2.89 7.12
C CYS A 76 -7.74 3.70 7.42
N SER A 77 -8.86 3.01 7.61
CA SER A 77 -10.16 3.62 7.96
C SER A 77 -10.23 4.25 9.35
N HIS A 78 -9.25 4.01 10.23
CA HIS A 78 -9.16 4.70 11.52
C HIS A 78 -8.89 6.20 11.34
N ALA A 79 -8.19 6.57 10.27
CA ALA A 79 -7.91 7.97 9.94
C ALA A 79 -7.15 8.79 11.03
N CYS A 80 -6.24 8.18 11.81
CA CYS A 80 -5.40 8.95 12.75
C CYS A 80 -4.64 10.07 12.03
N SER A 81 -4.81 11.33 12.44
CA SER A 81 -4.11 12.48 11.84
C SER A 81 -2.59 12.38 11.95
N TYR A 82 -2.09 11.74 13.03
CA TYR A 82 -0.67 11.54 13.33
C TYR A 82 -0.06 10.26 12.74
N CYS A 83 -0.78 9.56 11.85
CA CYS A 83 -0.27 8.31 11.28
C CYS A 83 0.94 8.56 10.37
N PHE A 84 2.11 8.04 10.76
CA PHE A 84 3.35 8.16 9.99
C PHE A 84 3.26 7.56 8.58
N ALA A 85 2.32 6.65 8.34
CA ALA A 85 2.15 5.98 7.06
C ALA A 85 1.41 6.84 6.02
N ARG A 86 0.71 7.91 6.42
CA ARG A 86 -0.06 8.76 5.48
C ARG A 86 0.74 9.28 4.30
N PRO A 87 1.93 9.89 4.48
CA PRO A 87 2.71 10.42 3.37
C PRO A 87 3.07 9.36 2.33
N THR A 88 3.17 8.09 2.73
CA THR A 88 3.57 7.00 1.83
C THR A 88 2.50 6.61 0.81
N HIS A 89 1.27 7.14 0.94
CA HIS A 89 0.20 6.91 -0.03
C HIS A 89 0.43 7.68 -1.34
N THR A 90 1.19 8.79 -1.27
CA THR A 90 1.56 9.58 -2.46
C THR A 90 2.47 8.80 -3.40
N TYR A 91 3.22 7.82 -2.88
CA TYR A 91 3.99 6.92 -3.72
C TYR A 91 3.13 6.03 -4.61
N LEU A 92 1.81 6.01 -4.42
CA LEU A 92 0.87 5.30 -5.27
C LEU A 92 0.07 6.26 -6.18
N GLY A 93 0.41 7.55 -6.16
CA GLY A 93 -0.36 8.60 -6.81
C GLY A 93 -1.66 8.95 -6.08
N LEU A 94 -1.82 8.50 -4.83
CA LEU A 94 -3.00 8.73 -3.99
C LEU A 94 -2.74 9.82 -2.95
N GLY A 95 -3.78 10.56 -2.57
CA GLY A 95 -3.67 11.60 -1.55
C GLY A 95 -3.37 11.06 -0.14
N PRO A 96 -2.53 11.72 0.67
CA PRO A 96 -2.22 11.27 2.03
C PRO A 96 -3.35 11.55 3.05
N GLY A 97 -4.40 12.28 2.63
CA GLY A 97 -5.57 12.64 3.43
C GLY A 97 -6.71 11.64 3.24
N GLN A 98 -7.84 12.09 2.67
CA GLN A 98 -9.05 11.28 2.52
C GLN A 98 -8.82 9.99 1.72
N ASP A 99 -7.95 10.00 0.69
CA ASP A 99 -7.65 8.77 -0.06
C ASP A 99 -6.94 7.73 0.82
N PHE A 100 -6.15 8.14 1.82
CA PHE A 100 -5.56 7.20 2.78
C PHE A 100 -6.62 6.60 3.71
N ASP A 101 -7.66 7.37 4.02
CA ASP A 101 -8.72 6.97 4.93
C ASP A 101 -9.73 6.03 4.24
N GLN A 102 -9.92 6.20 2.93
CA GLN A 102 -11.01 5.57 2.19
C GLN A 102 -10.54 4.59 1.10
N GLN A 103 -9.32 4.73 0.56
CA GLN A 103 -8.80 3.85 -0.49
C GLN A 103 -7.68 2.96 0.07
N ILE A 104 -8.04 1.73 0.41
CA ILE A 104 -7.14 0.76 1.05
C ILE A 104 -6.55 -0.15 -0.02
N VAL A 105 -5.24 -0.10 -0.19
CA VAL A 105 -4.51 -0.98 -1.10
C VAL A 105 -4.22 -2.28 -0.38
N VAL A 106 -4.83 -3.37 -0.84
CA VAL A 106 -4.79 -4.70 -0.22
C VAL A 106 -3.88 -5.60 -1.06
N LYS A 107 -2.89 -6.22 -0.42
CA LYS A 107 -2.01 -7.18 -1.11
C LYS A 107 -2.68 -8.56 -1.10
N ALA A 108 -3.45 -8.86 -2.15
CA ALA A 108 -4.29 -10.05 -2.22
C ALA A 108 -3.51 -11.37 -2.17
N ASN A 109 -2.25 -11.37 -2.63
CA ASN A 109 -1.35 -12.52 -2.61
C ASN A 109 -0.49 -12.64 -1.35
N ALA A 110 -0.85 -11.97 -0.24
CA ALA A 110 -0.01 -11.88 0.95
C ALA A 110 0.38 -13.25 1.54
N VAL A 111 -0.55 -14.20 1.57
CA VAL A 111 -0.33 -15.53 2.13
C VAL A 111 0.68 -16.32 1.30
N GLU A 112 0.49 -16.35 -0.02
CA GLU A 112 1.35 -17.04 -0.98
C GLU A 112 2.76 -16.45 -0.95
N ARG A 113 2.86 -15.12 -0.92
CA ARG A 113 4.15 -14.43 -0.83
C ARG A 113 4.87 -14.68 0.48
N LEU A 114 4.17 -14.64 1.62
CA LEU A 114 4.78 -14.93 2.92
C LEU A 114 5.28 -16.36 3.03
N LYS A 115 4.59 -17.35 2.45
CA LYS A 115 5.10 -18.74 2.40
C LYS A 115 6.47 -18.83 1.71
N VAL A 116 6.63 -18.12 0.59
CA VAL A 116 7.92 -18.06 -0.13
C VAL A 116 8.97 -17.28 0.67
N GLU A 117 8.58 -16.14 1.24
CA GLU A 117 9.50 -15.24 1.95
C GLU A 117 9.98 -15.81 3.28
N LEU A 118 9.13 -16.52 4.02
CA LEU A 118 9.43 -17.16 5.31
C LEU A 118 9.99 -18.59 5.17
N HIS A 119 10.23 -19.07 3.95
CA HIS A 119 10.77 -20.40 3.74
C HIS A 119 12.13 -20.55 4.45
N PRO A 120 12.36 -21.60 5.27
CA PRO A 120 13.55 -21.71 6.12
C PRO A 120 14.89 -21.56 5.39
N SER A 121 14.96 -21.97 4.12
CA SER A 121 16.19 -21.80 3.32
C SER A 121 16.61 -20.34 3.10
N ARG A 122 15.70 -19.37 3.26
CA ARG A 122 15.97 -17.93 3.17
C ARG A 122 16.41 -17.30 4.49
N TRP A 123 16.29 -18.03 5.60
CA TRP A 123 16.58 -17.58 6.95
C TRP A 123 17.67 -18.47 7.55
N ARG A 124 18.92 -18.19 7.16
CA ARG A 124 20.12 -18.80 7.73
C ARG A 124 20.89 -17.77 8.53
#